data_AF-A0A3D3XS48-F1
#
_entry.id   AF-A0A3D3XS48-F1
#
_cell.length_a   1.000
_cell.length_b   1.000
_cell.length_c   1.000
_cell.angle_alpha   90.00
_cell.angle_beta   90.00
_cell.angle_gamma   90.00
#
_symmetry.space_group_name_H-M   'P 1'
#
loop_
_entity.id
_entity.type
_entity.pdbx_description
1 polymer ?
#
loop_
_entity_poly.entity_id
_entity_poly.type
_entity_poly.pdbx_seq_one_letter_code
_entity_poly.pdbx_strand_id
1 'polypeptide(L)' 'MKPKAFVEHLRANQNKNKTLKSLFSSQFLGKLSEQELTGIKTSIEKEISNRQQAVIDEKIEFLQSLGYKVEK' A
#
# COMPACT_ATOMS: atom_id res chain seq x y z
N MET A 1 -10.29 -21.97 23.31
CA MET A 1 -10.88 -20.94 22.43
C MET A 1 -12.19 -21.49 21.88
N LYS A 2 -13.31 -20.75 21.98
CA LYS A 2 -14.59 -21.22 21.39
C LYS A 2 -14.46 -21.24 19.85
N PRO A 3 -15.07 -22.20 19.14
CA PRO A 3 -14.92 -22.34 17.68
C PRO A 3 -15.16 -21.04 16.89
N LYS A 4 -16.15 -20.25 17.32
CA LYS A 4 -16.47 -18.95 16.71
C LYS A 4 -15.33 -17.93 16.85
N ALA A 5 -14.70 -17.87 18.02
CA ALA A 5 -13.58 -16.97 18.27
C ALA A 5 -12.34 -17.36 17.44
N PHE A 6 -12.13 -18.66 17.20
CA PHE A 6 -11.03 -19.15 16.34
C PHE A 6 -11.23 -18.74 14.88
N VAL A 7 -12.45 -18.86 14.36
CA VAL A 7 -12.81 -18.42 13.01
C VAL A 7 -12.67 -16.90 12.87
N GLU A 8 -13.09 -16.14 13.88
CA GLU A 8 -12.94 -14.68 13.90
C GLU A 8 -11.47 -14.25 13.92
N HIS A 9 -10.61 -14.94 14.67
CA HIS A 9 -9.16 -14.69 14.69
C HIS A 9 -8.50 -14.98 13.33
N LEU A 10 -8.86 -16.08 12.67
CA LEU A 10 -8.42 -16.40 11.31
C LEU A 10 -8.87 -15.34 10.30
N ARG A 11 -10.13 -14.91 10.35
CA ARG A 11 -10.68 -13.87 9.47
C ARG A 11 -10.04 -12.50 9.72
N ALA A 12 -9.76 -12.16 10.98
CA ALA A 12 -9.10 -10.91 11.34
C ALA A 12 -7.67 -10.86 10.79
N ASN A 13 -6.91 -11.96 10.87
CA ASN A 13 -5.57 -12.06 10.28
C ASN A 13 -5.61 -12.05 8.75
N GLN A 14 -6.62 -12.65 8.13
CA GLN A 14 -6.82 -12.60 6.68
C GLN A 14 -7.18 -11.19 6.16
N ASN A 15 -7.84 -10.36 6.97
CA ASN A 15 -8.27 -9.02 6.57
C ASN A 15 -7.29 -7.90 6.98
N LYS A 16 -6.33 -8.16 7.89
CA LYS A 16 -5.33 -7.18 8.35
C LYS A 16 -3.98 -7.27 7.66
N ASN A 17 -3.67 -8.36 6.98
CA ASN A 17 -2.50 -8.41 6.12
C ASN A 17 -2.84 -7.56 4.89
N LYS A 18 -2.16 -6.42 4.71
CA LYS A 18 -2.28 -5.49 3.58
C LYS A 18 -1.83 -6.12 2.24
N THR A 19 -2.05 -7.42 2.09
CA THR A 19 -1.64 -8.29 1.01
C THR A 19 -2.87 -8.65 0.18
N LEU A 20 -2.67 -8.82 -1.13
CA LEU A 20 -3.71 -9.33 -2.00
C LEU A 20 -4.16 -10.73 -1.56
N LYS A 21 -5.48 -10.96 -1.54
CA LYS A 21 -6.03 -12.29 -1.26
C LYS A 21 -5.56 -13.26 -2.33
N SER A 22 -5.17 -14.47 -1.92
CA SER A 22 -4.68 -15.52 -2.84
C SER A 22 -5.62 -15.76 -4.03
N LEU A 23 -6.94 -15.76 -3.81
CA LEU A 23 -7.95 -15.89 -4.87
C LEU A 23 -7.88 -14.76 -5.92
N PHE A 24 -7.62 -13.52 -5.48
CA PHE A 24 -7.47 -12.41 -6.41
C PHE A 24 -6.17 -12.55 -7.21
N SER A 25 -5.07 -12.87 -6.53
CA SER A 25 -3.78 -13.06 -7.19
C SER A 25 -3.86 -14.17 -8.25
N SER A 26 -4.50 -15.29 -7.96
CA SER A 26 -4.62 -16.38 -8.93
C SER A 26 -5.56 -16.06 -10.11
N GLN A 27 -6.67 -15.36 -9.87
CA GLN A 27 -7.66 -15.09 -10.92
C GLN A 27 -7.33 -13.90 -11.81
N PHE A 28 -6.52 -12.96 -11.33
CA PHE A 28 -6.20 -11.71 -12.04
C PHE A 28 -4.72 -11.60 -12.37
N LEU A 29 -3.82 -11.78 -11.40
CA LEU A 29 -2.38 -11.64 -11.64
C LEU A 29 -1.78 -12.88 -12.31
N GLY A 30 -2.30 -14.08 -12.01
CA GLY A 30 -1.84 -15.34 -12.60
C GLY A 30 -2.08 -15.49 -14.11
N LYS A 31 -2.83 -14.56 -14.72
CA LYS A 31 -3.08 -14.52 -16.17
C LYS A 31 -2.10 -13.61 -16.93
N LEU A 32 -1.29 -12.85 -16.20
CA LEU A 32 -0.34 -11.89 -16.77
C LEU A 32 1.02 -12.53 -16.98
N SER A 33 1.72 -12.07 -18.02
CA SER A 33 3.12 -12.39 -18.25
C SER A 33 4.04 -11.71 -17.22
N GLU A 34 5.27 -12.21 -17.11
CA GLU A 34 6.28 -11.62 -16.22
C GLU A 34 6.58 -10.15 -16.52
N GLN A 35 6.57 -9.77 -17.80
CA GLN A 35 6.78 -8.38 -18.24
C GLN A 35 5.65 -7.46 -17.76
N GLU A 36 4.39 -7.89 -17.91
CA GLU A 36 3.23 -7.12 -17.44
C GLU A 36 3.21 -6.98 -15.92
N LEU A 37 3.55 -8.05 -15.19
CA LEU A 37 3.67 -8.01 -13.74
C LEU A 37 4.78 -7.05 -13.29
N THR A 38 5.90 -7.02 -14.01
CA THR A 38 6.99 -6.08 -13.74
C THR A 38 6.56 -4.64 -13.99
N GLY A 39 5.83 -4.37 -15.09
CA GLY A 39 5.30 -3.03 -15.37
C GLY A 39 4.31 -2.54 -14.31
N ILE A 40 3.43 -3.43 -13.82
CA ILE A 40 2.53 -3.13 -12.70
C ILE A 40 3.31 -2.81 -11.44
N LYS A 41 4.34 -3.61 -11.11
CA LYS A 41 5.19 -3.37 -9.95
C LYS A 41 5.83 -1.99 -9.99
N THR A 42 6.46 -1.61 -11.11
CA THR A 42 7.09 -0.29 -11.27
C THR A 42 6.07 0.85 -11.15
N SER A 43 4.87 0.67 -11.70
CA SER A 43 3.81 1.68 -11.60
C SER A 43 3.34 1.88 -10.15
N ILE A 44 3.21 0.79 -9.38
CA ILE A 44 2.87 0.84 -7.95
C ILE A 44 3.97 1.55 -7.16
N GLU A 45 5.25 1.22 -7.40
CA GLU A 45 6.38 1.85 -6.72
C GLU A 45 6.42 3.36 -6.97
N LYS A 46 6.18 3.79 -8.22
CA LYS A 46 6.10 5.20 -8.59
C LYS A 46 4.98 5.93 -7.84
N GLU A 47 3.80 5.33 -7.78
CA GLU A 47 2.66 5.91 -7.07
C GLU A 47 2.91 6.02 -5.55
N ILE A 48 3.56 5.02 -4.95
CA ILE A 48 3.96 5.08 -3.53
C ILE A 48 4.90 6.26 -3.29
N SER A 49 5.91 6.44 -4.15
CA SER A 49 6.87 7.55 -4.06
C SER A 49 6.16 8.91 -4.19
N ASN A 50 5.26 9.05 -5.16
CA ASN A 50 4.48 10.28 -5.35
C ASN A 50 3.66 10.63 -4.10
N ARG A 51 3.01 9.64 -3.47
CA ARG A 51 2.25 9.86 -2.23
C ARG A 51 3.12 10.26 -1.06
N GLN A 52 4.31 9.66 -0.94
CA GLN A 52 5.26 10.04 0.10
C GLN A 52 5.74 11.49 -0.11
N GLN A 53 6.02 11.88 -1.35
CA GLN A 53 6.40 13.24 -1.69
C GLN A 53 5.28 14.24 -1.37
N ALA A 54 4.04 13.94 -1.73
CA ALA A 54 2.90 14.81 -1.42
C ALA A 54 2.75 15.08 0.10
N VAL A 55 3.01 14.07 0.95
CA VAL A 55 3.00 14.24 2.42
C VAL A 55 4.18 15.10 2.89
N ILE A 56 5.33 15.02 2.23
CA ILE A 56 6.48 15.88 2.53
C ILE A 56 6.14 17.32 2.13
N ASP A 57 5.58 17.52 0.94
CA ASP A 57 5.21 18.84 0.43
C ASP A 57 4.18 19.52 1.34
N GLU A 58 3.14 18.79 1.78
CA GLU A 58 2.15 19.28 2.75
C GLU A 58 2.81 19.74 4.06
N LYS A 59 3.80 18.99 4.56
CA LYS A 59 4.54 19.35 5.77
C LYS A 59 5.46 20.55 5.54
N ILE A 60 6.08 20.66 4.37
CA ILE A 60 6.91 21.81 4.00
C ILE A 60 6.04 23.06 3.93
N GLU A 61 4.89 22.99 3.27
CA GLU A 61 3.92 24.09 3.20
C GLU A 61 3.47 24.52 4.60
N PHE A 62 3.17 23.56 5.48
CA PHE A 62 2.83 23.84 6.87
C PHE A 62 3.96 24.60 7.59
N LEU A 63 5.21 24.15 7.49
CA LEU A 63 6.36 24.81 8.11
C LEU A 63 6.63 26.20 7.52
N GLN A 64 6.47 26.35 6.21
CA GLN A 64 6.59 27.66 5.52
C GLN A 64 5.49 28.62 5.97
N SER A 65 4.26 28.15 6.18
CA SER A 65 3.16 28.97 6.70
C SER A 65 3.43 29.54 8.10
N LEU A 66 4.28 28.85 8.88
CA LEU A 66 4.73 29.28 10.20
C LEU A 66 6.00 30.15 10.14
N GLY A 67 6.51 30.46 8.94
CA GLY A 67 7.69 31.30 8.73
C GLY A 67 9.03 30.56 8.83
N TYR A 68 9.02 29.22 8.91
CA TYR A 68 10.25 28.43 8.88
C TYR A 68 10.73 28.23 7.43
N LYS A 69 12.02 28.40 7.22
CA LYS A 69 12.68 28.09 5.95
C LYS A 69 13.11 26.62 5.95
N VAL A 70 12.58 25.83 5.03
CA VAL A 70 12.97 24.42 4.87
C VAL A 70 14.03 24.32 3.77
N GLU A 71 15.16 23.72 4.08
CA GLU A 71 16.25 23.42 3.15
C GLU A 71 16.42 21.91 3.01
N LYS A 72 16.87 21.46 1.84
CA LYS A 72 16.93 20.04 1.45
C LYS A 72 18.21 19.36 1.91
#